data_AF-A0A5J4R7N9-F1
#
_entry.id   AF-A0A5J4R7N9-F1
#
_cell.length_a   1.000
_cell.length_b   1.000
_cell.length_c   1.000
_cell.angle_alpha   90.00
_cell.angle_beta   90.00
_cell.angle_gamma   90.00
#
_symmetry.space_group_name_H-M   'P 1'
#
loop_
_entity.id
_entity.type
_entity.pdbx_description
1 polymer ?
#
loop_
_entity_poly.entity_id
_entity_poly.type
_entity_poly.pdbx_seq_one_letter_code
_entity_poly.pdbx_strand_id
1 'polypeptide(L)'
;MKKIEFEYDLIKHEQFFYAHLSEVAQRQYAGLESMRSDYNGVAVVSERLGIHKHTVRKGKKELENEIIPREGFIRCKGGGRKKTVVVNEPINTIKT
;
A
#
# COMPACT_ATOMS: atom_id res chain seq x y z
N MET A 1 0.39 37.88 17.06
CA MET A 1 -0.33 36.69 16.54
C MET A 1 -0.20 35.58 17.55
N LYS A 2 -1.31 35.09 18.12
CA LYS A 2 -1.26 33.87 18.93
C LYS A 2 -0.78 32.75 18.02
N LYS A 3 0.41 32.18 18.29
CA LYS A 3 0.73 30.83 17.84
C LYS A 3 -0.30 29.96 18.52
N ILE A 4 -1.32 29.55 17.78
CA ILE A 4 -2.19 28.47 18.23
C ILE A 4 -1.27 27.26 18.18
N GLU A 5 -0.80 26.83 19.34
CA GLU A 5 -0.05 25.59 19.50
C GLU A 5 -1.02 24.47 19.19
N PHE A 6 -1.11 24.11 17.91
CA PHE A 6 -1.76 22.88 17.53
C PHE A 6 -0.84 21.74 17.96
N GLU A 7 -1.22 21.11 19.06
CA GLU A 7 -0.64 19.85 19.48
C GLU A 7 -1.20 18.74 18.58
N TYR A 8 -0.53 18.48 17.47
CA TYR A 8 -0.89 17.40 16.55
C TYR A 8 -0.18 16.11 16.95
N ASP A 9 -0.94 15.03 17.06
CA ASP A 9 -0.39 13.68 17.04
C ASP A 9 -0.07 13.30 15.58
N LEU A 10 1.09 13.74 15.11
CA LEU A 10 1.55 13.54 13.73
C LEU A 10 1.63 12.06 13.37
N ILE A 11 2.00 11.19 14.31
CA ILE A 11 2.11 9.75 14.08
C ILE A 11 0.72 9.16 13.82
N LYS A 12 -0.27 9.50 14.66
CA LYS A 12 -1.64 9.04 14.48
C LYS A 12 -2.25 9.54 13.18
N HIS A 13 -2.02 10.81 12.83
CA HIS A 13 -2.53 11.37 11.58
C HIS A 13 -1.85 10.78 10.34
N GLU A 14 -0.54 10.54 10.39
CA GLU A 14 0.19 9.82 9.33
C GLU A 14 -0.38 8.43 9.11
N GLN A 15 -0.56 7.65 10.19
CA GLN A 15 -1.12 6.30 10.11
C GLN A 15 -2.54 6.29 9.53
N PHE A 16 -3.40 7.22 9.98
CA PHE A 16 -4.75 7.37 9.45
C PHE A 16 -4.72 7.69 7.95
N PHE A 17 -3.93 8.68 7.53
CA PHE A 17 -3.79 9.05 6.11
C PHE A 17 -3.28 7.86 5.28
N TYR A 18 -2.20 7.22 5.75
CA TYR A 18 -1.57 6.09 5.07
C TYR A 18 -2.54 4.92 4.84
N ALA A 19 -3.44 4.66 5.79
CA ALA A 19 -4.42 3.58 5.68
C ALA A 19 -5.44 3.75 4.53
N HIS A 20 -5.69 4.98 4.08
CA HIS A 20 -6.66 5.29 3.00
C HIS A 20 -6.00 5.38 1.62
N LEU A 21 -4.67 5.29 1.54
CA LEU A 21 -3.94 5.31 0.29
C LEU A 21 -4.06 3.97 -0.46
N SER A 22 -3.98 4.02 -1.79
CA SER A 22 -3.81 2.82 -2.60
C SER A 22 -2.44 2.18 -2.38
N GLU A 23 -2.25 0.89 -2.71
CA GLU A 23 -0.96 0.19 -2.58
C GLU A 23 0.18 0.96 -3.26
N VAL A 24 -0.11 1.58 -4.40
CA VAL A 24 0.87 2.38 -5.15
C VAL A 24 1.20 3.68 -4.42
N ALA A 25 0.18 4.41 -3.96
CA ALA A 25 0.38 5.66 -3.23
C ALA A 25 1.06 5.43 -1.88
N GLN A 26 0.71 4.37 -1.14
CA GLN A 26 1.39 3.96 0.09
C GLN A 26 2.88 3.74 -0.15
N ARG A 27 3.22 2.99 -1.21
CA ARG A 27 4.60 2.68 -1.56
C ARG A 27 5.40 3.91 -1.97
N GLN A 28 4.82 4.78 -2.79
CA GLN A 28 5.46 6.05 -3.18
C GLN A 28 5.61 6.98 -1.98
N TYR A 29 4.61 7.08 -1.11
CA TYR A 29 4.67 7.84 0.13
C TYR A 29 5.83 7.39 1.03
N ALA A 30 5.96 6.08 1.26
CA ALA A 30 7.09 5.53 2.00
C ALA A 30 8.45 5.84 1.33
N GLY A 31 8.50 5.80 0.00
CA GLY A 31 9.68 6.21 -0.76
C GLY A 31 10.06 7.67 -0.51
N LEU A 32 9.08 8.57 -0.58
CA LEU A 32 9.25 10.01 -0.34
C LEU A 32 9.74 10.30 1.07
N GLU A 33 9.11 9.71 2.08
CA GLU A 33 9.54 9.84 3.48
C GLU A 33 10.97 9.35 3.69
N SER A 34 11.37 8.28 2.99
CA SER A 34 12.74 7.77 3.08
C SER A 34 13.79 8.69 2.43
N MET A 35 13.39 9.50 1.44
CA MET A 35 14.26 10.50 0.81
C MET A 35 14.44 11.75 1.69
N ARG A 36 13.45 12.08 2.52
CA ARG A 36 13.51 13.22 3.46
C ARG A 36 14.45 12.98 4.65
N SER A 37 14.85 11.73 4.87
CA SER A 37 15.75 11.36 5.96
C SER A 37 17.21 11.37 5.48
N ASP A 38 18.09 12.04 6.23
CA ASP A 38 19.51 12.18 5.84
C ASP A 38 20.28 10.84 5.83
N TYR A 39 20.01 9.96 6.81
CA TYR A 39 20.65 8.64 6.92
C TYR A 39 19.63 7.56 7.28
N ASN A 40 19.82 6.34 6.75
CA ASN A 40 19.01 5.17 7.05
C ASN A 40 17.49 5.29 6.83
N GLY A 41 17.03 6.26 6.03
CA GLY A 41 15.60 6.53 5.80
C GLY A 41 14.77 5.32 5.40
N VAL A 42 15.35 4.39 4.62
CA VAL A 42 14.68 3.15 4.23
C VAL A 42 14.37 2.25 5.44
N ALA A 43 15.29 2.12 6.38
CA ALA A 43 15.10 1.29 7.57
C ALA A 43 14.12 1.94 8.54
N VAL A 44 14.28 3.25 8.78
CA VAL A 44 13.42 4.04 9.68
C VAL A 44 11.97 4.01 9.20
N VAL A 45 11.73 4.27 7.92
CA VAL A 45 10.36 4.29 7.36
C VAL A 45 9.76 2.89 7.32
N SER A 46 10.57 1.85 7.03
CA SER A 46 10.13 0.46 7.05
C SER A 46 9.63 0.03 8.44
N GLU A 47 10.34 0.42 9.49
CA GLU A 47 9.95 0.16 10.88
C GLU A 47 8.72 0.97 11.28
N ARG A 48 8.72 2.30 11.02
CA ARG A 48 7.61 3.20 11.35
C ARG A 48 6.28 2.81 10.70
N LEU A 49 6.30 2.41 9.42
CA LEU A 49 5.10 2.04 8.65
C LEU A 49 4.80 0.53 8.66
N GLY A 50 5.67 -0.30 9.26
CA GLY A 50 5.48 -1.75 9.32
C GLY A 50 5.49 -2.45 7.94
N ILE A 51 6.22 -1.91 6.97
CA ILE A 51 6.31 -2.47 5.61
C ILE A 51 7.72 -2.97 5.29
N HIS A 52 7.85 -3.86 4.30
CA HIS A 52 9.13 -4.41 3.91
C HIS A 52 10.07 -3.34 3.30
N LYS A 53 11.37 -3.37 3.65
CA LYS A 53 12.39 -2.43 3.13
C LYS A 53 12.45 -2.38 1.59
N HIS A 54 12.19 -3.50 0.90
CA HIS A 54 12.11 -3.51 -0.57
C HIS A 54 10.96 -2.66 -1.11
N THR A 55 9.81 -2.62 -0.42
CA THR A 55 8.67 -1.79 -0.80
C THR A 55 9.05 -0.32 -0.77
N VAL A 56 9.70 0.12 0.30
CA VAL A 56 10.22 1.49 0.45
C VAL A 56 11.19 1.85 -0.67
N ARG A 57 12.20 1.00 -0.93
CA ARG A 57 13.17 1.22 -2.03
C ARG A 57 12.51 1.28 -3.40
N LYS A 58 11.50 0.44 -3.63
CA LYS A 58 10.76 0.43 -4.89
C LYS A 58 9.99 1.73 -5.09
N GLY A 59 9.33 2.25 -4.05
CA GLY A 59 8.67 3.55 -4.09
C GLY A 59 9.64 4.71 -4.33
N LYS A 60 10.80 4.69 -3.64
CA LYS A 60 11.89 5.64 -3.87
C LYS A 60 12.32 5.65 -5.34
N LYS A 61 12.61 4.47 -5.90
CA LYS A 61 13.00 4.32 -7.31
C LYS A 61 11.93 4.82 -8.27
N GLU A 62 10.65 4.59 -7.98
CA GLU A 62 9.56 5.11 -8.83
C GLU A 62 9.52 6.63 -8.84
N LEU A 63 9.74 7.27 -7.70
CA LEU A 63 9.80 8.73 -7.61
C LEU A 63 11.02 9.30 -8.33
N GLU A 64 12.21 8.69 -8.16
CA GLU A 64 13.44 9.13 -8.85
C GLU A 64 13.33 9.06 -10.38
N ASN A 65 12.53 8.12 -10.89
CA ASN A 65 12.33 7.94 -12.32
C ASN A 65 11.01 8.54 -12.81
N GLU A 66 10.33 9.35 -11.98
CA GLU A 66 9.05 10.00 -12.29
C GLU A 66 7.99 9.03 -12.85
N ILE A 67 7.97 7.80 -12.33
CA ILE A 67 7.07 6.75 -12.81
C ILE A 67 5.65 7.04 -12.32
N ILE A 68 4.82 7.51 -13.23
CA ILE A 68 3.38 7.67 -13.01
C ILE A 68 2.72 6.29 -13.09
N PRO A 69 1.95 5.85 -12.07
CA PRO A 69 1.22 4.60 -12.14
C PRO A 69 0.23 4.64 -13.29
N ARG A 70 0.33 3.67 -14.21
CA ARG A 70 -0.59 3.58 -15.35
C ARG A 70 -2.01 3.32 -14.84
N GLU A 71 -2.99 4.09 -15.35
CA GLU A 71 -4.40 3.88 -15.03
C GLU A 71 -4.81 2.42 -15.31
N GLY A 72 -5.56 1.82 -14.38
CA GLY A 72 -6.00 0.43 -14.46
C GLY A 72 -5.02 -0.63 -13.93
N PHE A 73 -3.83 -0.26 -13.45
CA PHE A 73 -2.84 -1.20 -12.88
C PHE A 73 -2.89 -1.30 -11.35
N ILE A 74 -3.82 -0.59 -10.71
CA ILE A 74 -4.08 -0.74 -9.28
C ILE A 74 -4.82 -2.05 -9.08
N ARG A 75 -4.23 -2.97 -8.29
CA ARG A 75 -4.84 -4.26 -8.00
C ARG A 75 -6.17 -4.07 -7.28
N CYS A 76 -7.26 -4.53 -7.91
CA CYS A 76 -8.55 -4.67 -7.25
C CYS A 76 -8.59 -5.96 -6.42
N LYS A 77 -9.29 -5.91 -5.28
CA LYS A 77 -9.64 -7.11 -4.51
C LYS A 77 -10.40 -8.09 -5.43
N GLY A 78 -9.98 -9.36 -5.47
CA GLY A 78 -10.67 -10.39 -6.26
C GLY A 78 -10.01 -10.81 -7.58
N GLY A 79 -8.83 -10.27 -7.93
CA GLY A 79 -8.06 -10.71 -9.10
C GLY A 79 -7.31 -12.06 -8.93
N GLY A 80 -7.47 -12.72 -7.79
CA GLY A 80 -6.89 -14.04 -7.51
C GLY A 80 -7.71 -15.18 -8.12
N ARG A 81 -7.13 -16.39 -8.14
CA ARG A 81 -7.83 -17.61 -8.59
C ARG A 81 -9.12 -17.78 -7.79
N LYS A 82 -10.28 -17.75 -8.46
CA LYS A 82 -11.56 -18.02 -7.83
C LYS A 82 -11.52 -19.41 -7.19
N LYS A 83 -12.01 -19.54 -5.96
CA LYS A 83 -12.13 -20.84 -5.29
C LYS A 83 -13.07 -21.72 -6.11
N THR A 84 -12.74 -23.00 -6.25
CA THR A 84 -13.67 -24.00 -6.80
C THR A 84 -14.92 -23.98 -5.94
N VAL A 85 -16.03 -23.53 -6.51
CA VAL A 85 -17.35 -23.72 -5.91
C VAL A 85 -17.64 -25.22 -6.03
N VAL A 86 -17.76 -25.90 -4.89
CA VAL A 86 -18.27 -27.27 -4.88
C VAL A 86 -19.75 -27.16 -5.18
N VAL A 87 -20.12 -27.41 -6.44
CA VAL A 87 -21.52 -27.46 -6.84
C VAL A 87 -22.06 -28.81 -6.36
N ASN A 88 -22.82 -28.80 -5.26
CA ASN A 88 -23.53 -29.98 -4.76
C ASN A 88 -24.82 -30.20 -5.56
N GLU A 89 -24.74 -30.26 -6.88
CA GLU A 89 -25.87 -30.68 -7.70
C GLU A 89 -25.82 -32.20 -7.86
N PRO A 90 -26.92 -32.91 -7.56
CA PRO A 90 -26.96 -34.35 -7.81
C PRO A 90 -26.84 -34.58 -9.31
N ILE A 91 -25.82 -35.35 -9.70
CA ILE A 91 -25.64 -35.82 -11.08
C ILE A 91 -26.87 -36.67 -11.39
N ASN A 92 -27.82 -36.11 -12.15
CA ASN A 92 -29.04 -36.82 -12.49
C ASN A 92 -28.65 -38.02 -13.35
N THR A 93 -28.81 -39.22 -12.80
CA THR A 93 -28.42 -40.48 -13.44
C THR A 93 -29.14 -40.60 -14.77
N ILE A 94 -28.36 -40.71 -15.86
CA ILE A 94 -28.88 -41.00 -17.19
C ILE A 94 -29.61 -42.35 -17.10
N LYS A 95 -30.94 -42.34 -17.27
CA LYS A 95 -31.74 -43.56 -17.41
C LYS A 95 -31.47 -44.16 -18.79
N THR A 96 -31.11 -45.44 -18.77
CA THR A 96 -30.90 -46.32 -19.93
C THR A 96 -32.15 -46.45 -20.79
#